data_AF-A0A939HT30-F1
#
_entry.id   AF-A0A939HT30-F1
#
_cell.length_a   1.000
_cell.length_b   1.000
_cell.length_c   1.000
_cell.angle_alpha   90.00
_cell.angle_beta   90.00
_cell.angle_gamma   90.00
#
_symmetry.space_group_name_H-M   'P 1'
#
loop_
_entity.id
_entity.type
_entity.pdbx_description
1 polymer ?
#
loop_
_entity_poly.entity_id
_entity_poly.type
_entity_poly.pdbx_seq_one_letter_code
_entity_poly.pdbx_strand_id
1 'polypeptide(L)' 'MLVASVSLNNLANLYSSVGRYMEAEPLYTEALGMARELLGSAHPDIATFVRYLRVFSQGQK' A
#
# COMPACT_ATOMS: atom_id res chain seq x y z
N MET A 1 4.77 -0.75 -15.75
CA MET A 1 5.53 -1.34 -14.62
C MET A 1 5.50 -0.47 -13.35
N LEU A 2 5.73 0.86 -13.40
CA LEU A 2 5.51 1.74 -12.23
C LEU A 2 4.05 2.17 -12.01
N VAL A 3 3.24 2.22 -13.08
CA VAL A 3 1.83 2.61 -12.99
C VAL A 3 0.98 1.67 -12.14
N ALA A 4 1.34 0.39 -12.02
CA ALA A 4 0.56 -0.56 -11.22
C ALA A 4 0.66 -0.28 -9.71
N SER A 5 1.88 -0.01 -9.20
CA SER A 5 2.07 0.32 -7.78
C SER A 5 1.39 1.63 -7.42
N VAL A 6 1.49 2.66 -8.27
CA VAL A 6 0.82 3.96 -8.06
C VAL A 6 -0.70 3.82 -8.12
N SER A 7 -1.22 3.02 -9.06
CA SER A 7 -2.67 2.78 -9.19
C SER A 7 -3.24 2.03 -8.00
N LEU A 8 -2.55 0.98 -7.54
CA LEU A 8 -2.91 0.23 -6.33
C LEU A 8 -2.83 1.10 -5.08
N ASN A 9 -1.82 1.98 -4.97
CA ASN A 9 -1.71 2.95 -3.89
C ASN A 9 -2.90 3.92 -3.85
N ASN A 10 -3.31 4.44 -5.02
CA ASN A 10 -4.45 5.36 -5.10
C ASN A 10 -5.76 4.66 -4.76
N LEU A 11 -5.93 3.42 -5.22
CA LEU A 11 -7.11 2.60 -4.90
C LEU A 11 -7.16 2.25 -3.40
N ALA A 12 -6.03 1.90 -2.81
CA ALA A 12 -5.96 1.56 -1.40
C ALA A 12 -6.11 2.80 -0.49
N ASN A 13 -5.66 3.98 -0.93
CA ASN A 13 -5.99 5.26 -0.28
C ASN A 13 -7.48 5.61 -0.38
N LEU A 14 -8.12 5.34 -1.51
CA LEU A 14 -9.56 5.53 -1.66
C LEU A 14 -10.32 4.62 -0.68
N TYR A 15 -9.98 3.32 -0.63
CA TYR A 15 -10.60 2.37 0.30
C TYR A 15 -10.37 2.74 1.77
N SER A 16 -9.17 3.23 2.11
CA SER A 16 -8.87 3.80 3.41
C SER A 16 -9.79 4.99 3.75
N SER A 17 -9.97 5.91 2.81
CA SER A 17 -10.80 7.10 3.00
C SER A 17 -12.29 6.79 3.21
N VAL A 18 -12.77 5.64 2.74
CA VAL A 18 -14.15 5.18 2.97
C VAL A 18 -14.27 4.17 4.13
N GLY A 19 -13.20 3.97 4.90
CA GLY A 19 -13.18 3.07 6.06
C GLY A 19 -13.14 1.57 5.71
N ARG A 20 -12.93 1.23 4.43
CA ARG A 20 -12.88 -0.15 3.92
C ARG A 20 -11.47 -0.72 4.02
N TYR A 21 -10.96 -0.77 5.24
CA TYR A 21 -9.56 -1.13 5.53
C TYR A 21 -9.22 -2.58 5.18
N MET A 22 -10.17 -3.50 5.34
CA MET A 22 -9.99 -4.92 5.00
C MET A 22 -9.76 -5.14 3.50
N GLU A 23 -10.23 -4.22 2.65
CA GLU A 23 -10.06 -4.29 1.20
C GLU A 23 -8.86 -3.46 0.74
N ALA A 24 -8.44 -2.46 1.53
CA ALA A 24 -7.22 -1.70 1.30
C ALA A 24 -5.94 -2.51 1.63
N GLU A 25 -5.95 -3.31 2.69
CA GLU A 25 -4.80 -4.08 3.17
C GLU A 25 -4.19 -5.05 2.13
N PRO A 26 -4.98 -5.91 1.44
CA PRO A 26 -4.42 -6.78 0.40
C PRO A 26 -3.84 -5.99 -0.78
N LEU A 27 -4.45 -4.85 -1.14
CA LEU A 27 -3.96 -3.98 -2.22
C LEU A 27 -2.63 -3.31 -1.87
N TYR A 28 -2.47 -2.86 -0.62
CA TYR A 28 -1.19 -2.34 -0.12
C TYR A 28 -0.10 -3.42 -0.12
N THR A 29 -0.47 -4.66 0.20
CA THR A 29 0.46 -5.80 0.25
C THR A 29 0.92 -6.21 -1.15
N GLU A 30 0.00 -6.28 -2.11
CA GLU A 30 0.32 -6.60 -3.51
C GLU A 30 1.19 -5.50 -4.15
N ALA A 31 0.85 -4.23 -3.93
CA ALA A 31 1.64 -3.10 -4.42
C ALA A 31 3.05 -3.08 -3.80
N LEU A 32 3.17 -3.43 -2.52
CA LEU A 32 4.46 -3.56 -1.83
C LEU A 32 5.30 -4.69 -2.43
N GLY A 33 4.70 -5.84 -2.74
CA GLY A 33 5.36 -6.97 -3.39
C GLY A 33 5.93 -6.59 -4.76
N MET A 34 5.09 -5.97 -5.59
CA MET A 34 5.52 -5.46 -6.91
C MET A 34 6.61 -4.40 -6.79
N ALA A 35 6.47 -3.45 -5.87
CA ALA A 35 7.46 -2.40 -5.66
C ALA A 35 8.80 -2.96 -5.16
N ARG A 36 8.78 -3.99 -4.31
CA ARG A 36 9.99 -4.67 -3.83
C ARG A 36 10.74 -5.38 -4.94
N GLU A 37 10.04 -6.11 -5.81
CA GLU A 37 10.67 -6.83 -6.91
C GLU A 37 11.23 -5.89 -7.98
N LEU A 38 10.54 -4.78 -8.27
CA LEU A 38 10.92 -3.89 -9.37
C LEU A 38 11.92 -2.80 -8.97
N LEU A 39 11.80 -2.26 -7.75
CA LEU A 39 12.55 -1.07 -7.31
C LEU A 39 13.57 -1.40 -6.21
N GLY A 40 13.49 -2.59 -5.62
CA GLY A 40 14.28 -2.96 -4.45
C GLY A 40 13.85 -2.23 -3.18
N SER A 41 14.21 -2.77 -2.02
CA SER A 41 13.77 -2.34 -0.67
C SER A 41 14.05 -0.87 -0.30
N ALA A 42 14.84 -0.14 -1.10
CA ALA A 42 15.32 1.21 -0.80
C ALA A 42 14.47 2.33 -1.44
N HIS A 43 13.48 2.01 -2.27
CA HIS A 43 12.70 3.02 -2.98
C HIS A 43 11.69 3.73 -2.04
N PRO A 44 11.58 5.07 -2.06
CA PRO A 44 10.70 5.84 -1.18
C PRO A 44 9.22 5.47 -1.31
N ASP A 45 8.80 4.93 -2.45
CA ASP A 45 7.42 4.44 -2.64
C ASP A 45 7.11 3.27 -1.69
N ILE A 46 8.08 2.39 -1.40
CA ILE A 46 7.94 1.29 -0.44
C ILE A 46 7.68 1.83 0.97
N ALA A 47 8.33 2.92 1.36
CA ALA A 47 8.11 3.56 2.65
C ALA A 47 6.66 4.03 2.82
N THR A 48 6.02 4.46 1.73
CA THR A 48 4.63 4.88 1.73
C THR A 48 3.69 3.70 1.98
N PHE A 49 3.85 2.58 1.26
CA PHE A 49 3.05 1.37 1.48
C PHE A 49 3.22 0.82 2.91
N VAL A 50 4.46 0.76 3.41
CA VAL A 50 4.75 0.30 4.78
C VAL A 50 4.17 1.24 5.83
N ARG A 51 4.20 2.56 5.61
CA ARG A 51 3.60 3.54 6.51
C ARG A 51 2.09 3.33 6.61
N TYR A 52 1.42 3.12 5.47
CA TYR A 52 -0.02 2.87 5.44
C TYR A 52 -0.40 1.55 6.13
N LEU A 53 0.28 0.45 5.82
CA LEU A 53 0.07 -0.84 6.53
C LEU A 53 0.28 -0.72 8.04
N ARG A 54 1.28 0.06 8.47
CA ARG A 54 1.52 0.34 9.90
C ARG A 54 0.39 1.14 10.53
N VAL A 55 -0.19 2.11 9.82
CA VAL A 55 -1.35 2.87 10.32
C VAL A 55 -2.59 1.98 10.40
N PHE A 56 -2.82 1.09 9.43
CA PHE A 56 -3.95 0.17 9.47
C PHE A 56 -3.83 -0.86 10.59
N SER A 57 -2.64 -1.46 10.79
CA SER A 57 -2.46 -2.42 11.88
C SER A 57 -2.56 -1.79 13.27
N GLN A 58 -2.28 -0.49 13.39
CA GLN A 58 -2.48 0.25 14.64
C GLN A 58 -3.91 0.78 14.83
N GLY A 59 -4.68 0.97 13.76
CA GLY A 59 -6.09 1.42 13.80
C GLY A 59 -7.11 0.30 14.04
N GLN A 60 -6.68 -0.96 14.07
CA GLN A 60 -7.50 -2.14 14.41
C GLN A 60 -7.54 -2.43 15.94
N LYS A 61 -7.35 -1.40 16.78
CA LYS A 61 -7.63 -1.46 18.23
C LYS A 61 -8.87 -0.64 18.58
#